data_AF-A0A7T9DKA3-F1
#
_entry.id   AF-A0A7T9DKA3-F1
#
_cell.length_a   1.000
_cell.length_b   1.000
_cell.length_c   1.000
_cell.angle_alpha   90.00
_cell.angle_beta   90.00
_cell.angle_gamma   90.00
#
_symmetry.space_group_name_H-M   'P 1'
#
loop_
_entity.id
_entity.type
_entity.pdbx_description
1 polymer ?
#
loop_
_entity_poly.entity_id
_entity_poly.type
_entity_poly.pdbx_seq_one_letter_code
_entity_poly.pdbx_strand_id
1 'polypeptide(L)'
;MPEVIESIASFEKKCDGADFLSRDAQRKKALEQYFGRKGIIQVEFPRSEEGTLQFKDWPSLIYPPTDKLQLQIDELEEKRKRFFSSKWNWQLTHAKARTRDVVQHAKKLVDPLFWQHLTKNATDKEYRSAAKSIGIRSKLIANEKYRPMIQNFVHNPDYRAQLLETVKHSPAYQHHEGLAKNADQQKELQLHISSSQLEKTEAKLLEIESQLASLRELLRWSKER
;
A
#
# COMPACT_ATOMS: atom_id res chain seq x y z
N MET A 1 -21.27 -23.45 35.36
CA MET A 1 -20.61 -24.07 34.18
C MET A 1 -20.38 -22.98 33.17
N PRO A 2 -19.13 -22.76 32.72
CA PRO A 2 -18.82 -21.74 31.75
C PRO A 2 -19.41 -22.09 30.38
N GLU A 3 -20.08 -21.13 29.76
CA GLU A 3 -20.64 -21.27 28.43
C GLU A 3 -19.76 -20.56 27.41
N VAL A 4 -19.61 -21.16 26.23
CA VAL A 4 -18.85 -20.58 25.14
C VAL A 4 -19.74 -19.58 24.38
N ILE A 5 -19.21 -18.38 24.17
CA ILE A 5 -19.86 -17.33 23.39
C ILE A 5 -18.94 -16.94 22.23
N GLU A 6 -19.47 -17.00 21.02
CA GLU A 6 -18.74 -16.78 19.77
C GLU A 6 -19.23 -15.52 19.02
N SER A 7 -20.34 -14.91 19.48
CA SER A 7 -20.90 -13.69 18.88
C SER A 7 -21.65 -12.86 19.90
N ILE A 8 -21.78 -11.55 19.62
CA ILE A 8 -22.61 -10.65 20.44
C ILE A 8 -24.08 -10.98 20.34
N ALA A 9 -24.57 -11.44 19.20
CA ALA A 9 -25.97 -11.88 19.10
C ALA A 9 -26.24 -13.07 20.04
N SER A 10 -25.28 -13.99 20.17
CA SER A 10 -25.36 -15.10 21.13
C SER A 10 -25.27 -14.60 22.59
N PHE A 11 -24.50 -13.55 22.84
CA PHE A 11 -24.40 -12.90 24.14
C PHE A 11 -25.70 -12.20 24.53
N GLU A 12 -26.23 -11.34 23.67
CA GLU A 12 -27.46 -10.56 23.88
C GLU A 12 -28.68 -11.46 24.01
N LYS A 13 -28.78 -12.53 23.20
CA LYS A 13 -29.87 -13.52 23.29
C LYS A 13 -29.87 -14.29 24.62
N LYS A 14 -28.69 -14.55 25.20
CA LYS A 14 -28.57 -15.25 26.49
C LYS A 14 -28.75 -14.32 27.69
N CYS A 15 -28.48 -13.03 27.51
CA CYS A 15 -28.66 -12.01 28.55
C CYS A 15 -30.06 -11.37 28.52
N ASP A 16 -31.02 -11.96 27.80
CA ASP A 16 -32.45 -11.59 27.76
C ASP A 16 -32.72 -10.07 27.70
N GLY A 17 -32.11 -9.40 26.72
CA GLY A 17 -32.35 -7.97 26.47
C GLY A 17 -31.84 -7.02 27.55
N ALA A 18 -31.00 -7.51 28.48
CA ALA A 18 -30.30 -6.69 29.46
C ALA A 18 -29.58 -5.53 28.74
N ASP A 19 -30.11 -4.32 28.93
CA ASP A 19 -29.62 -3.01 28.48
C ASP A 19 -28.32 -2.61 29.22
N PHE A 20 -27.40 -3.56 29.33
CA PHE A 20 -26.18 -3.48 30.13
C PHE A 20 -24.94 -3.36 29.25
N LEU A 21 -24.96 -3.85 27.99
CA LEU A 21 -23.92 -3.51 26.98
C LEU A 21 -24.00 -2.04 26.52
N SER A 22 -25.14 -1.38 26.72
CA SER A 22 -25.34 0.05 26.50
C SER A 22 -24.74 0.92 27.61
N ARG A 23 -24.45 0.34 28.79
CA ARG A 23 -23.78 1.04 29.91
C ARG A 23 -22.28 1.22 29.70
N ASP A 24 -21.65 0.39 28.86
CA ASP A 24 -20.23 0.47 28.53
C ASP A 24 -20.01 0.27 27.02
N ALA A 25 -20.17 1.35 26.28
CA ALA A 25 -20.04 1.38 24.82
C ALA A 25 -18.63 0.97 24.35
N GLN A 26 -17.59 1.22 25.16
CA GLN A 26 -16.23 0.81 24.84
C GLN A 26 -16.09 -0.71 24.94
N ARG A 27 -16.70 -1.31 25.96
CA ARG A 27 -16.73 -2.76 26.15
C ARG A 27 -17.51 -3.50 25.09
N LYS A 28 -18.69 -2.99 24.71
CA LYS A 28 -19.44 -3.55 23.58
C LYS A 28 -18.61 -3.52 22.30
N LYS A 29 -18.03 -2.37 21.94
CA LYS A 29 -17.24 -2.21 20.71
C LYS A 29 -16.00 -3.11 20.66
N ALA A 30 -15.27 -3.25 21.77
CA ALA A 30 -14.10 -4.14 21.82
C ALA A 30 -14.50 -5.61 21.65
N LEU A 31 -15.62 -6.02 22.24
CA LEU A 31 -16.18 -7.36 22.08
C LEU A 31 -16.67 -7.60 20.64
N GLU A 32 -17.36 -6.63 20.01
CA GLU A 32 -17.77 -6.70 18.59
C GLU A 32 -16.57 -6.95 17.69
N GLN A 33 -15.49 -6.20 17.92
CA GLN A 33 -14.25 -6.33 17.16
C GLN A 33 -13.53 -7.66 17.42
N TYR A 34 -13.63 -8.19 18.64
CA TYR A 34 -13.03 -9.48 19.00
C TYR A 34 -13.80 -10.66 18.40
N PHE A 35 -15.12 -10.69 18.56
CA PHE A 35 -15.99 -11.73 17.99
C PHE A 35 -16.02 -11.68 16.46
N GLY A 36 -15.97 -10.48 15.87
CA GLY A 36 -15.82 -10.31 14.42
C GLY A 36 -14.57 -10.99 13.84
N ARG A 37 -13.61 -11.36 14.69
CA ARG A 37 -12.39 -12.11 14.32
C ARG A 37 -12.39 -13.55 14.83
N LYS A 38 -13.56 -14.11 15.12
CA LYS A 38 -13.72 -15.48 15.67
C LYS A 38 -13.04 -15.65 17.04
N GLY A 39 -12.90 -14.55 17.78
CA GLY A 39 -12.51 -14.60 19.18
C GLY A 39 -13.58 -15.34 19.98
N ILE A 40 -13.16 -16.07 21.02
CA ILE A 40 -14.06 -16.87 21.86
C ILE A 40 -13.87 -16.43 23.30
N ILE A 41 -14.98 -16.16 23.99
CA ILE A 41 -14.99 -15.82 25.41
C ILE A 41 -15.86 -16.84 26.12
N GLN A 42 -15.39 -17.30 27.28
CA GLN A 42 -16.17 -18.14 28.17
C GLN A 42 -16.90 -17.23 29.16
N VAL A 43 -18.17 -17.52 29.42
CA VAL A 43 -19.01 -16.70 30.28
C VAL A 43 -19.63 -17.57 31.35
N GLU A 44 -19.45 -17.19 32.60
CA GLU A 44 -20.09 -17.85 33.74
C GLU A 44 -21.23 -16.97 34.27
N PHE A 45 -22.44 -17.48 34.13
CA PHE A 45 -23.64 -16.82 34.63
C PHE A 45 -23.88 -17.21 36.09
N PRO A 46 -24.10 -16.24 37.00
CA PRO A 46 -24.49 -16.54 38.38
C PRO A 46 -25.84 -17.29 38.37
N ARG A 47 -25.88 -18.46 39.01
CA ARG A 47 -27.11 -19.28 39.15
C ARG A 47 -27.61 -19.17 40.59
N SER A 48 -28.92 -18.95 40.76
CA SER A 48 -29.60 -19.15 42.05
C SER A 48 -29.64 -20.64 42.40
N GLU A 49 -29.69 -20.98 43.70
CA GLU A 49 -29.86 -22.35 44.22
C GLU A 49 -31.15 -23.03 43.71
N GLU A 50 -32.13 -22.24 43.22
CA GLU A 50 -33.41 -22.71 42.67
C GLU A 50 -33.41 -22.87 41.13
N GLY A 51 -32.25 -22.79 40.47
CA GLY A 51 -32.14 -22.96 39.01
C GLY A 51 -32.69 -21.80 38.18
N THR A 52 -33.11 -20.71 38.81
CA THR A 52 -33.53 -19.46 38.17
C THR A 52 -32.33 -18.52 38.01
N LEU A 53 -32.13 -17.98 36.81
CA LEU A 53 -31.09 -16.97 36.53
C LEU A 53 -31.45 -15.67 37.28
N GLN A 54 -30.72 -15.35 38.35
CA GLN A 54 -30.84 -14.03 38.96
C GLN A 54 -30.00 -13.05 38.14
N PHE A 55 -30.64 -12.31 37.25
CA PHE A 55 -30.05 -11.26 36.39
C PHE A 55 -29.55 -10.02 37.17
N LYS A 56 -29.28 -10.14 38.47
CA LYS A 56 -28.87 -9.01 39.32
C LYS A 56 -27.37 -8.70 39.20
N ASP A 57 -26.55 -9.71 38.90
CA ASP A 57 -25.09 -9.59 38.86
C ASP A 57 -24.52 -9.85 37.46
N TRP A 58 -23.47 -9.09 37.10
CA TRP A 58 -22.80 -9.20 35.79
C TRP A 58 -22.19 -10.59 35.60
N PRO A 59 -22.37 -11.26 34.44
CA PRO A 59 -21.78 -12.55 34.22
C PRO A 59 -20.26 -12.46 34.22
N SER A 60 -19.62 -13.41 34.88
CA SER A 60 -18.18 -13.50 34.99
C SER A 60 -17.60 -13.87 33.61
N LEU A 61 -17.13 -12.86 32.86
CA LEU A 61 -16.39 -13.03 31.60
C LEU A 61 -15.00 -13.64 31.83
N ILE A 62 -14.85 -14.93 31.54
CA ILE A 62 -13.57 -15.61 31.51
C ILE A 62 -12.88 -15.25 30.18
N TYR A 63 -12.00 -14.25 30.26
CA TYR A 63 -11.16 -13.81 29.16
C TYR A 63 -10.11 -14.88 28.79
N PRO A 64 -9.57 -14.83 27.55
CA PRO A 64 -8.40 -15.62 27.21
C PRO A 64 -7.23 -15.33 28.16
N PRO A 65 -6.30 -16.30 28.37
CA PRO A 65 -5.10 -16.09 29.16
C PRO A 65 -4.35 -14.83 28.72
N THR A 66 -3.83 -14.07 29.69
CA THR A 66 -3.08 -12.83 29.45
C THR A 66 -1.91 -13.05 28.49
N ASP A 67 -1.24 -14.19 28.58
CA ASP A 67 -0.08 -14.55 27.74
C ASP A 67 -0.49 -14.71 26.28
N LYS A 68 -1.68 -15.28 26.03
CA LYS A 68 -2.21 -15.45 24.68
C LYS A 68 -2.59 -14.10 24.06
N LEU A 69 -3.18 -13.21 24.85
CA LEU A 69 -3.50 -11.84 24.40
C LEU A 69 -2.22 -11.05 24.11
N GLN A 70 -1.20 -11.16 24.97
CA GLN A 70 0.08 -10.50 24.77
C GLN A 70 0.79 -10.99 23.50
N LEU A 71 0.82 -12.31 23.27
CA LEU A 71 1.40 -12.89 22.05
C LEU A 71 0.69 -12.38 20.78
N GLN A 72 -0.65 -12.27 20.80
CA GLN A 72 -1.40 -11.70 19.68
C GLN A 72 -1.11 -10.21 19.46
N ILE A 73 -0.92 -9.44 20.54
CA ILE A 73 -0.51 -8.04 20.47
C ILE A 73 0.87 -7.94 19.82
N ASP A 74 1.85 -8.71 20.30
CA ASP A 74 3.23 -8.70 19.80
C ASP A 74 3.29 -9.08 18.31
N GLU A 75 2.54 -10.12 17.90
CA GLU A 75 2.42 -10.50 16.48
C GLU A 75 1.83 -9.38 15.61
N LEU A 76 0.83 -8.66 16.12
CA LEU A 76 0.21 -7.54 15.39
C LEU A 76 1.11 -6.31 15.36
N GLU A 77 1.91 -6.06 16.40
CA GLU A 77 2.91 -5.00 16.41
C GLU A 77 4.01 -5.27 15.39
N GLU A 78 4.47 -6.52 15.26
CA GLU A 78 5.41 -6.91 14.23
C GLU A 78 4.83 -6.75 12.81
N LYS A 79 3.57 -7.15 12.61
CA LYS A 79 2.85 -6.90 11.35
C LYS A 79 2.74 -5.40 11.07
N ARG A 80 2.41 -4.58 12.07
CA ARG A 80 2.32 -3.12 11.97
C ARG A 80 3.63 -2.52 11.50
N LYS A 81 4.76 -2.90 12.11
CA LYS A 81 6.11 -2.44 11.69
C LYS A 81 6.38 -2.77 10.22
N ARG A 82 6.07 -4.00 9.79
CA ARG A 82 6.27 -4.43 8.39
C ARG A 82 5.42 -3.60 7.42
N PHE A 83 4.14 -3.39 7.72
CA PHE A 83 3.27 -2.57 6.87
C PHE A 83 3.66 -1.10 6.87
N PHE A 84 4.16 -0.57 7.99
CA PHE A 84 4.67 0.80 8.06
C PHE A 84 5.89 0.99 7.15
N SER A 85 6.86 0.08 7.21
CA SER A 85 8.02 0.08 6.31
C SER A 85 7.60 -0.06 4.84
N SER A 86 6.59 -0.90 4.56
CA SER A 86 6.04 -1.03 3.22
C SER A 86 5.38 0.28 2.75
N LYS A 87 4.59 0.94 3.59
CA LYS A 87 3.97 2.25 3.31
C LYS A 87 5.04 3.28 2.96
N TRP A 88 6.09 3.38 3.77
CA TRP A 88 7.21 4.29 3.53
C TRP A 88 7.87 4.06 2.18
N ASN A 89 8.13 2.80 1.83
CA ASN A 89 8.72 2.44 0.53
C ASN A 89 7.81 2.85 -0.65
N TRP A 90 6.50 2.65 -0.52
CA TRP A 90 5.55 3.09 -1.54
C TRP A 90 5.45 4.61 -1.64
N GLN A 91 5.50 5.33 -0.52
CA GLN A 91 5.53 6.79 -0.49
C GLN A 91 6.77 7.32 -1.20
N LEU A 92 7.94 6.74 -0.91
CA LEU A 92 9.19 7.10 -1.57
C LEU A 92 9.13 6.80 -3.08
N THR A 93 8.56 5.65 -3.46
CA THR A 93 8.39 5.26 -4.87
C THR A 93 7.47 6.24 -5.60
N HIS A 94 6.35 6.60 -4.99
CA HIS A 94 5.41 7.57 -5.53
C HIS A 94 6.04 8.96 -5.65
N ALA A 95 6.74 9.42 -4.62
CA ALA A 95 7.46 10.70 -4.63
C ALA A 95 8.51 10.74 -5.74
N LYS A 96 9.33 9.69 -5.89
CA LYS A 96 10.31 9.56 -6.98
C LYS A 96 9.65 9.60 -8.35
N ALA A 97 8.54 8.88 -8.55
CA ALA A 97 7.81 8.89 -9.82
C ALA A 97 7.23 10.28 -10.12
N ARG A 98 6.74 11.00 -9.11
CA ARG A 98 6.19 12.37 -9.25
C ARG A 98 7.27 13.40 -9.58
N THR A 99 8.41 13.37 -8.90
CA THR A 99 9.51 14.32 -9.11
C THR A 99 10.42 13.96 -10.28
N ARG A 100 10.25 12.77 -10.88
CA ARG A 100 11.09 12.25 -11.97
C ARG A 100 11.32 13.25 -13.08
N ASP A 101 10.28 13.92 -13.57
CA ASP A 101 10.39 14.82 -14.72
C ASP A 101 11.15 16.09 -14.36
N VAL A 102 10.98 16.61 -13.14
CA VAL A 102 11.71 17.78 -12.63
C VAL A 102 13.19 17.44 -12.49
N VAL A 103 13.50 16.29 -11.88
CA VAL A 103 14.87 15.82 -11.70
C VAL A 103 15.52 15.55 -13.06
N GLN A 104 14.81 14.91 -13.99
CA GLN A 104 15.30 14.68 -15.35
C GLN A 104 15.48 15.99 -16.11
N HIS A 105 14.62 16.98 -15.92
CA HIS A 105 14.79 18.31 -16.49
C HIS A 105 15.98 19.07 -15.92
N ALA A 106 16.27 18.95 -14.63
CA ALA A 106 17.50 19.52 -14.08
C ALA A 106 18.73 18.79 -14.66
N LYS A 107 18.74 17.45 -14.61
CA LYS A 107 19.85 16.63 -15.13
C LYS A 107 20.13 16.87 -16.60
N LYS A 108 19.11 17.06 -17.45
CA LYS A 108 19.31 17.30 -18.89
C LYS A 108 20.08 18.60 -19.15
N LEU A 109 19.88 19.65 -18.35
CA LEU A 109 20.45 20.98 -18.62
C LEU A 109 21.96 21.03 -18.35
N VAL A 110 22.44 20.21 -17.41
CA VAL A 110 23.85 20.11 -17.04
C VAL A 110 24.59 19.13 -17.96
N ASP A 111 23.87 18.35 -18.77
CA ASP A 111 24.44 17.29 -19.59
C ASP A 111 24.97 17.83 -20.94
N PRO A 112 26.26 17.66 -21.26
CA PRO A 112 26.80 18.07 -22.56
C PRO A 112 26.09 17.40 -23.75
N LEU A 113 25.62 16.16 -23.59
CA LEU A 113 24.92 15.43 -24.65
C LEU A 113 23.60 16.11 -25.03
N PHE A 114 22.94 16.77 -24.09
CA PHE A 114 21.73 17.53 -24.35
C PHE A 114 21.99 18.71 -25.28
N TRP A 115 23.05 19.47 -25.01
CA TRP A 115 23.43 20.60 -25.85
C TRP A 115 23.88 20.13 -27.23
N GLN A 116 24.65 19.05 -27.33
CA GLN A 116 25.03 18.46 -28.63
C GLN A 116 23.81 18.02 -29.44
N HIS A 117 22.85 17.35 -28.81
CA HIS A 117 21.60 16.97 -29.45
C HIS A 117 20.83 18.21 -29.95
N LEU A 118 20.70 19.26 -29.13
CA LEU A 118 20.02 20.48 -29.52
C LEU A 118 20.72 21.19 -30.69
N THR A 119 22.04 21.34 -30.62
CA THR A 119 22.82 21.97 -31.70
C THR A 119 22.66 21.20 -32.99
N LYS A 120 22.83 19.87 -32.99
CA LYS A 120 22.62 19.05 -34.20
C LYS A 120 21.20 19.14 -34.71
N ASN A 121 20.20 19.14 -33.84
CA ASN A 121 18.81 19.31 -34.24
C ASN A 121 18.55 20.68 -34.90
N ALA A 122 19.29 21.73 -34.50
CA ALA A 122 19.20 23.06 -35.09
C ALA A 122 19.99 23.21 -36.40
N THR A 123 21.17 22.59 -36.52
CA THR A 123 22.10 22.83 -37.63
C THR A 123 22.08 21.75 -38.72
N ASP A 124 21.74 20.50 -38.38
CA ASP A 124 21.78 19.35 -39.30
C ASP A 124 20.34 18.91 -39.66
N LYS A 125 19.96 19.12 -40.94
CA LYS A 125 18.62 18.80 -41.46
C LYS A 125 18.36 17.29 -41.49
N GLU A 126 19.37 16.48 -41.83
CA GLU A 126 19.25 15.02 -41.85
C GLU A 126 19.07 14.48 -40.44
N TYR A 127 19.87 14.98 -39.50
CA TYR A 127 19.74 14.65 -38.09
C TYR A 127 18.35 15.01 -37.55
N ARG A 128 17.86 16.23 -37.83
CA ARG A 128 16.53 16.67 -37.41
C ARG A 128 15.43 15.74 -37.92
N SER A 129 15.51 15.37 -39.19
CA SER A 129 14.55 14.43 -39.80
C SER A 129 14.60 13.08 -39.08
N ALA A 130 15.80 12.53 -38.88
CA ALA A 130 15.97 11.25 -38.20
C ALA A 130 15.49 11.27 -36.74
N ALA A 131 15.83 12.31 -35.99
CA ALA A 131 15.43 12.49 -34.61
C ALA A 131 13.90 12.58 -34.47
N LYS A 132 13.24 13.26 -35.42
CA LYS A 132 11.77 13.37 -35.48
C LYS A 132 11.13 12.02 -35.79
N SER A 133 11.64 11.28 -36.78
CA SER A 133 11.12 9.95 -37.15
C SER A 133 11.25 8.92 -36.02
N ILE A 134 12.35 8.93 -35.28
CA ILE A 134 12.60 7.98 -34.18
C ILE A 134 11.90 8.43 -32.88
N GLY A 135 11.51 9.71 -32.80
CA GLY A 135 10.85 10.27 -31.62
C GLY A 135 11.79 10.48 -30.43
N ILE A 136 13.08 10.77 -30.69
CA ILE A 136 14.05 11.07 -29.64
C ILE A 136 13.74 12.45 -29.08
N ARG A 137 13.09 12.49 -27.91
CA ARG A 137 12.84 13.73 -27.18
C ARG A 137 13.99 14.04 -26.24
N SER A 138 14.28 15.32 -26.07
CA SER A 138 15.33 15.83 -25.18
C SER A 138 15.20 15.40 -23.71
N LYS A 139 13.99 15.04 -23.26
CA LYS A 139 13.77 14.48 -21.92
C LYS A 139 14.39 13.09 -21.70
N LEU A 140 14.61 12.32 -22.77
CA LEU A 140 15.17 10.97 -22.68
C LEU A 140 16.70 10.97 -22.48
N ILE A 141 17.36 12.09 -22.75
CA ILE A 141 18.82 12.24 -22.67
C ILE A 141 19.33 12.00 -21.24
N ALA A 142 18.56 12.51 -20.26
CA ALA A 142 18.83 12.33 -18.84
C ALA A 142 18.37 10.97 -18.28
N ASN A 143 17.72 10.13 -19.09
CA ASN A 143 17.27 8.81 -18.66
C ASN A 143 18.38 7.78 -18.91
N GLU A 144 18.92 7.20 -17.84
CA GLU A 144 20.03 6.24 -17.87
C GLU A 144 19.79 5.07 -18.84
N LYS A 145 18.54 4.61 -18.96
CA LYS A 145 18.18 3.51 -19.87
C LYS A 145 18.37 3.90 -21.35
N TYR A 146 18.04 5.13 -21.72
CA TYR A 146 18.05 5.58 -23.12
C TYR A 146 19.31 6.38 -23.48
N ARG A 147 20.08 6.83 -22.48
CA ARG A 147 21.29 7.62 -22.65
C ARG A 147 22.30 7.01 -23.63
N PRO A 148 22.68 5.71 -23.54
CA PRO A 148 23.67 5.13 -24.46
C PRO A 148 23.18 5.12 -25.92
N MET A 149 21.89 4.82 -26.11
CA MET A 149 21.25 4.84 -27.44
C MET A 149 21.30 6.24 -28.04
N ILE A 150 20.98 7.27 -27.24
CA ILE A 150 21.01 8.67 -27.66
C ILE A 150 22.43 9.12 -27.94
N GLN A 151 23.39 8.71 -27.12
CA GLN A 151 24.80 9.02 -27.33
C GLN A 151 25.29 8.48 -28.67
N ASN A 152 25.05 7.20 -28.96
CA ASN A 152 25.37 6.61 -30.26
C ASN A 152 24.62 7.30 -31.40
N PHE A 153 23.35 7.66 -31.21
CA PHE A 153 22.58 8.41 -32.20
C PHE A 153 23.16 9.80 -32.50
N VAL A 154 23.67 10.50 -31.47
CA VAL A 154 24.31 11.81 -31.63
C VAL A 154 25.66 11.69 -32.29
N HIS A 155 26.49 10.71 -31.90
CA HIS A 155 27.89 10.65 -32.34
C HIS A 155 28.14 9.81 -33.59
N ASN A 156 27.31 8.79 -33.87
CA ASN A 156 27.54 7.83 -34.93
C ASN A 156 26.45 7.92 -36.04
N PRO A 157 26.79 8.43 -37.24
CA PRO A 157 25.85 8.57 -38.34
C PRO A 157 25.36 7.22 -38.91
N ASP A 158 26.20 6.18 -38.90
CA ASP A 158 25.85 4.84 -39.39
C ASP A 158 24.83 4.19 -38.46
N TYR A 159 25.05 4.31 -37.14
CA TYR A 159 24.09 3.85 -36.14
C TYR A 159 22.74 4.57 -36.29
N ARG A 160 22.77 5.88 -36.54
CA ARG A 160 21.56 6.68 -36.80
C ARG A 160 20.80 6.19 -38.02
N ALA A 161 21.50 5.87 -39.11
CA ALA A 161 20.87 5.32 -40.32
C ALA A 161 20.25 3.93 -40.05
N GLN A 162 20.98 3.03 -39.38
CA GLN A 162 20.47 1.71 -38.99
C GLN A 162 19.26 1.78 -38.08
N LEU A 163 19.27 2.69 -37.10
CA LEU A 163 18.15 2.89 -36.18
C LEU A 163 16.92 3.43 -36.90
N LEU A 164 17.11 4.34 -37.87
CA LEU A 164 16.04 4.89 -38.69
C LEU A 164 15.39 3.79 -39.55
N GLU A 165 16.20 2.94 -40.19
CA GLU A 165 15.71 1.80 -40.96
C GLU A 165 14.97 0.79 -40.07
N THR A 166 15.51 0.50 -38.89
CA THR A 166 14.87 -0.40 -37.92
C THR A 166 13.50 0.14 -37.48
N VAL A 167 13.39 1.44 -37.21
CA VAL A 167 12.11 2.05 -36.81
C VAL A 167 11.09 2.04 -37.94
N LYS A 168 11.53 2.22 -39.19
CA LYS A 168 10.64 2.17 -40.36
C LYS A 168 10.14 0.76 -40.67
N HIS A 169 10.99 -0.26 -40.53
CA HIS A 169 10.69 -1.61 -41.00
C HIS A 169 10.24 -2.58 -39.91
N SER A 170 10.45 -2.25 -38.63
CA SER A 170 10.06 -3.12 -37.53
C SER A 170 8.57 -2.93 -37.16
N PRO A 171 7.76 -4.01 -37.15
CA PRO A 171 6.36 -3.97 -36.72
C PRO A 171 6.20 -3.44 -35.28
N ALA A 172 7.18 -3.71 -34.42
CA ALA A 172 7.20 -3.27 -33.04
C ALA A 172 7.27 -1.74 -32.90
N TYR A 173 7.87 -1.03 -33.87
CA TYR A 173 8.00 0.43 -33.82
C TYR A 173 6.94 1.15 -34.65
N GLN A 174 6.35 0.51 -35.65
CA GLN A 174 5.27 1.09 -36.45
C GLN A 174 3.99 1.35 -35.65
N HIS A 175 3.70 0.51 -34.64
CA HIS A 175 2.50 0.62 -33.80
C HIS A 175 2.68 1.41 -32.50
N HIS A 176 3.92 1.82 -32.17
CA HIS A 176 4.21 2.55 -30.94
C HIS A 176 4.65 3.99 -31.26
N GLU A 177 4.01 4.99 -30.64
CA GLU A 177 4.24 6.44 -30.85
C GLU A 177 5.60 6.96 -30.29
N GLY A 178 6.66 6.17 -30.42
CA GLY A 178 8.02 6.52 -30.06
C GLY A 178 8.41 6.28 -28.61
N LEU A 179 9.73 6.29 -28.36
CA LEU A 179 10.35 5.95 -27.08
C LEU A 179 9.90 6.85 -25.92
N ALA A 180 9.55 8.11 -26.22
CA ALA A 180 9.13 9.09 -25.23
C ALA A 180 7.76 8.77 -24.62
N LYS A 181 6.81 8.25 -25.40
CA LYS A 181 5.49 7.87 -24.91
C LYS A 181 5.58 6.67 -23.97
N ASN A 182 6.43 5.71 -24.30
CA ASN A 182 6.67 4.53 -23.45
C ASN A 182 7.24 4.93 -22.08
N ALA A 183 8.13 5.94 -22.02
CA ALA A 183 8.67 6.42 -20.76
C ALA A 183 7.64 7.16 -19.89
N ASP A 184 6.66 7.84 -20.51
CA ASP A 184 5.54 8.49 -19.81
C ASP A 184 4.54 7.46 -19.30
N GLN A 185 4.15 6.50 -20.14
CA GLN A 185 3.27 5.40 -19.75
C GLN A 185 3.84 4.59 -18.59
N GLN A 186 5.16 4.34 -18.57
CA GLN A 186 5.82 3.71 -17.43
C GLN A 186 5.73 4.53 -16.14
N LYS A 187 5.81 5.86 -16.25
CA LYS A 187 5.63 6.76 -15.10
C LYS A 187 4.21 6.69 -14.55
N GLU A 188 3.23 6.79 -15.45
CA GLU A 188 1.81 6.76 -15.10
C GLU A 188 1.44 5.41 -14.47
N LEU A 189 1.92 4.30 -15.05
CA LEU A 189 1.75 2.97 -14.48
C LEU A 189 2.38 2.88 -13.08
N GLN A 190 3.59 3.43 -12.89
CA GLN A 190 4.25 3.44 -11.59
C GLN A 190 3.50 4.28 -10.55
N LEU A 191 2.97 5.45 -10.94
CA LEU A 191 2.13 6.29 -10.09
C LEU A 191 0.84 5.57 -9.70
N HIS A 192 0.16 4.97 -10.67
CA HIS A 192 -1.07 4.21 -10.43
C HIS A 192 -0.83 3.03 -9.48
N ILE A 193 0.19 2.21 -9.73
CA ILE A 193 0.54 1.07 -8.88
C ILE A 193 0.88 1.55 -7.47
N SER A 194 1.74 2.56 -7.34
CA SER A 194 2.15 3.05 -6.02
C SER A 194 0.99 3.69 -5.25
N SER A 195 0.08 4.42 -5.91
CA SER A 195 -1.13 4.95 -5.28
C SER A 195 -2.04 3.83 -4.76
N SER A 196 -2.33 2.83 -5.60
CA SER A 196 -3.16 1.69 -5.20
C SER A 196 -2.55 0.90 -4.04
N GLN A 197 -1.23 0.73 -4.03
CA GLN A 197 -0.53 0.04 -2.94
C GLN A 197 -0.50 0.85 -1.66
N LEU A 198 -0.42 2.19 -1.74
CA LEU A 198 -0.55 3.07 -0.58
C LEU A 198 -1.92 2.92 0.08
N GLU A 199 -3.00 3.02 -0.69
CA GLU A 199 -4.37 2.86 -0.18
C GLU A 199 -4.57 1.50 0.50
N LYS A 200 -4.12 0.41 -0.15
CA LYS A 200 -4.17 -0.94 0.42
C LYS A 200 -3.38 -1.07 1.72
N THR A 201 -2.22 -0.44 1.79
CA THR A 201 -1.36 -0.49 2.98
C THR A 201 -1.94 0.34 4.11
N GLU A 202 -2.54 1.49 3.81
CA GLU A 202 -3.23 2.34 4.77
C GLU A 202 -4.46 1.66 5.37
N ALA A 203 -5.30 1.04 4.53
CA ALA A 203 -6.44 0.26 5.01
C ALA A 203 -6.01 -0.87 5.95
N LYS A 204 -4.93 -1.59 5.62
CA LYS A 204 -4.38 -2.65 6.49
C LYS A 204 -3.80 -2.12 7.80
N LEU A 205 -3.15 -0.97 7.78
CA LEU A 205 -2.64 -0.33 9.00
C LEU A 205 -3.79 0.07 9.93
N LEU A 206 -4.84 0.70 9.39
CA LEU A 206 -6.04 1.05 10.15
C LEU A 206 -6.72 -0.19 10.75
N GLU A 207 -6.79 -1.27 9.98
CA GLU A 207 -7.30 -2.55 10.47
C GLU A 207 -6.46 -3.03 11.67
N ILE A 208 -5.13 -3.11 11.51
CA ILE A 208 -4.18 -3.53 12.57
C ILE A 208 -4.30 -2.65 13.82
N GLU A 209 -4.43 -1.34 13.67
CA GLU A 209 -4.57 -0.41 14.80
C GLU A 209 -5.88 -0.62 15.57
N SER A 210 -6.99 -0.84 14.84
CA SER A 210 -8.25 -1.27 15.43
C SER A 210 -8.10 -2.62 16.15
N GLN A 211 -7.29 -3.55 15.62
CA GLN A 211 -7.03 -4.83 16.26
C GLN A 211 -6.24 -4.72 17.56
N LEU A 212 -5.20 -3.90 17.55
CA LEU A 212 -4.39 -3.64 18.73
C LEU A 212 -5.20 -2.95 19.82
N ALA A 213 -6.06 -1.99 19.46
CA ALA A 213 -6.95 -1.33 20.41
C ALA A 213 -7.88 -2.33 21.11
N SER A 214 -8.54 -3.22 20.36
CA SER A 214 -9.44 -4.22 20.93
C SER A 214 -8.73 -5.20 21.87
N LEU A 215 -7.54 -5.69 21.49
CA LEU A 215 -6.77 -6.65 22.29
C LEU A 215 -6.17 -6.03 23.55
N ARG A 216 -5.68 -4.79 23.47
CA ARG A 216 -5.18 -4.06 24.63
C ARG A 216 -6.27 -3.80 25.66
N GLU A 217 -7.47 -3.48 25.19
CA GLU A 217 -8.63 -3.30 26.06
C GLU A 217 -9.03 -4.61 26.77
N LEU A 218 -9.06 -5.73 26.03
CA LEU A 218 -9.29 -7.06 26.61
C LEU A 218 -8.20 -7.46 27.62
N LEU A 219 -6.94 -7.15 27.33
CA LEU A 219 -5.82 -7.41 28.23
C LEU A 219 -5.92 -6.57 29.51
N ARG A 220 -6.43 -5.34 29.42
CA ARG A 220 -6.65 -4.49 30.59
C ARG A 220 -7.70 -5.13 31.50
N TRP A 221 -8.85 -5.51 30.95
CA TRP A 221 -9.93 -6.13 31.72
C TRP A 221 -9.57 -7.51 32.28
N SER A 222 -8.75 -8.29 31.59
CA SER A 222 -8.31 -9.59 32.12
C SER A 222 -7.37 -9.45 33.33
N LYS A 223 -6.72 -8.30 33.50
CA LYS A 223 -5.86 -7.95 34.65
C LYS A 223 -6.59 -7.23 35.79
N GLU A 224 -7.77 -6.66 35.53
CA GLU A 224 -8.62 -5.99 36.52
C GLU A 224 -9.47 -7.00 37.34
N ARG A 225 -9.37 -8.30 37.03
CA ARG A 225 -9.92 -9.42 37.82
C ARG A 225 -8.96 -9.86 38.90
#